data_AF-A0A068T7W9-F1
#
_entry.id   AF-A0A068T7W9-F1
#
_cell.length_a   1.000
_cell.length_b   1.000
_cell.length_c   1.000
_cell.angle_alpha   90.00
_cell.angle_beta   90.00
_cell.angle_gamma   90.00
#
_symmetry.space_group_name_H-M   'P 1'
#
loop_
_entity.id
_entity.type
_entity.pdbx_description
1 polymer ?
#
loop_
_entity_poly.entity_id
_entity_poly.type
_entity_poly.pdbx_seq_one_letter_code
_entity_poly.pdbx_strand_id
1 'polypeptide(L)'
;MSGFRFSFPACVIAGKGRIVADDILMLRKYAFPDGICSSEDALVLFALNDSCPEQSPEWSTYFVESLAAYLVCDTDPMRRIDDAKAGWLMRTIAVDGAVRSALELELLLHAMEVASEVPESLSAFALDQVRLALDPGARGAYHAARPASAGITAFDLTYIWRVLRGAMERGRLLLSPVEALVLREIDELTDARAHHPAWREMIAAVATYERPKEVLRSGPWLVTDAGHRLTREVAA
;
A
#
# COMPACT_ATOMS: atom_id res chain seq x y z
N MET A 1 -3.54 29.25 8.66
CA MET A 1 -2.88 28.01 9.10
C MET A 1 -2.35 28.24 10.50
N SER A 2 -3.02 27.69 11.52
CA SER A 2 -2.45 27.59 12.87
C SER A 2 -1.16 26.78 12.74
N GLY A 3 -0.01 27.45 12.88
CA GLY A 3 1.30 26.88 12.61
C GLY A 3 1.56 25.66 13.50
N PHE A 4 1.82 24.52 12.87
CA PHE A 4 2.33 23.35 13.56
C PHE A 4 3.62 23.77 14.28
N ARG A 5 3.66 23.64 15.61
CA ARG A 5 4.78 24.14 16.42
C ARG A 5 5.82 23.04 16.55
N PHE A 6 6.89 23.15 15.77
CA PHE A 6 8.02 22.25 15.89
C PHE A 6 8.82 22.48 17.19
N SER A 7 9.27 21.40 17.82
CA SER A 7 10.27 21.40 18.88
C SER A 7 11.69 21.44 18.28
N PHE A 8 12.70 21.71 19.11
CA PHE A 8 14.10 21.53 18.67
C PHE A 8 14.41 20.03 18.54
N PRO A 9 15.11 19.57 17.47
CA PRO A 9 15.71 20.31 16.35
C PRO A 9 14.78 20.53 15.15
N ALA A 10 13.57 19.95 15.13
CA ALA A 10 12.64 20.04 14.00
C ALA A 10 12.33 21.48 13.57
N CYS A 11 12.26 22.45 14.50
CA CYS A 11 12.02 23.85 14.17
C CYS A 11 13.16 24.49 13.36
N VAL A 12 14.40 24.11 13.66
CA VAL A 12 15.60 24.58 12.95
C VAL A 12 15.61 23.99 11.55
N ILE A 13 15.27 22.71 11.41
CA ILE A 13 15.20 22.01 10.12
C ILE A 13 14.11 22.62 9.24
N ALA A 14 12.89 22.75 9.77
CA ALA A 14 11.78 23.39 9.07
C ALA A 14 12.12 24.82 8.63
N GLY A 15 12.80 25.59 9.49
CA GLY A 15 13.23 26.96 9.17
C GLY A 15 14.29 27.04 8.06
N LYS A 16 15.08 25.99 7.83
CA LYS A 16 16.03 25.92 6.70
C LYS A 16 15.34 25.66 5.36
N GLY A 17 14.14 25.08 5.36
CA GLY A 17 13.41 24.68 4.14
C GLY A 17 14.07 23.55 3.35
N ARG A 18 15.09 22.90 3.92
CA ARG A 18 15.79 21.77 3.30
C ARG A 18 16.21 20.76 4.35
N ILE A 19 16.21 19.48 3.96
CA ILE A 19 16.61 18.37 4.83
C ILE A 19 17.80 17.65 4.21
N VAL A 20 18.92 17.62 4.95
CA VAL A 20 20.12 16.86 4.57
C VAL A 20 20.38 15.69 5.53
N ALA A 21 21.29 14.79 5.18
CA ALA A 21 21.60 13.61 5.98
C ALA A 21 21.96 13.92 7.45
N ASP A 22 22.69 15.01 7.72
CA ASP A 22 23.02 15.43 9.08
C ASP A 22 21.79 15.83 9.91
N ASP A 23 20.75 16.39 9.27
CA ASP A 23 19.51 16.74 9.95
C ASP A 23 18.77 15.48 10.42
N ILE A 24 18.86 14.37 9.66
CA ILE A 24 18.30 13.07 10.05
C ILE A 24 18.98 12.54 11.32
N LEU A 25 20.31 12.69 11.43
CA LEU A 25 21.04 12.33 12.64
C LEU A 25 20.61 13.18 13.84
N MET A 26 20.35 14.47 13.64
CA MET A 26 19.82 15.34 14.69
C MET A 26 18.42 14.91 15.12
N LEU A 27 17.54 14.58 14.17
CA LEU A 27 16.19 14.09 14.48
C LEU A 27 16.26 12.80 15.28
N ARG A 28 17.02 11.80 14.84
CA ARG A 28 17.20 10.54 15.56
C ARG A 28 17.81 10.72 16.95
N LYS A 29 18.70 11.69 17.13
CA LYS A 29 19.38 11.88 18.42
C LYS A 29 18.55 12.68 19.43
N TYR A 30 17.79 13.67 18.95
CA TYR A 30 17.19 14.68 19.82
C TYR A 30 15.66 14.76 19.73
N ALA A 31 15.06 14.50 18.56
CA ALA A 31 13.60 14.50 18.40
C ALA A 31 12.99 13.12 18.67
N PHE A 32 13.62 12.08 18.11
CA PHE A 32 13.12 10.71 18.05
C PHE A 32 14.17 9.71 18.54
N PRO A 33 14.65 9.84 19.80
CA PRO A 33 15.67 8.94 20.35
C PRO A 33 15.24 7.47 20.36
N ASP A 34 13.95 7.23 20.55
CA ASP A 34 13.34 5.89 20.58
C ASP A 34 12.69 5.51 19.24
N GLY A 35 12.88 6.33 18.20
CA GLY A 35 12.16 6.20 16.94
C GLY A 35 10.79 6.89 16.95
N ILE A 36 9.93 6.50 16.00
CA ILE A 36 8.58 7.06 15.85
C ILE A 36 7.63 6.13 16.57
N CYS A 37 7.24 6.48 17.79
CA CYS A 37 6.44 5.60 18.64
C CYS A 37 5.02 6.11 18.86
N SER A 38 4.72 7.33 18.43
CA SER A 38 3.41 7.95 18.61
C SER A 38 2.86 8.58 17.33
N SER A 39 1.55 8.82 17.31
CA SER A 39 0.91 9.53 16.20
C SER A 39 1.38 10.98 16.12
N GLU A 40 1.74 11.59 17.25
CA GLU A 40 2.32 12.93 17.29
C GLU A 40 3.69 12.96 16.60
N ASP A 41 4.56 11.98 16.87
CA ASP A 41 5.88 11.86 16.21
C ASP A 41 5.73 11.70 14.69
N ALA A 42 4.78 10.85 14.28
CA ALA A 42 4.48 10.65 12.88
C ALA A 42 3.99 11.95 12.21
N LEU A 43 3.10 12.70 12.87
CA LEU A 43 2.64 14.00 12.38
C LEU A 43 3.77 15.05 12.31
N VAL A 44 4.75 15.01 13.21
CA VAL A 44 5.95 15.87 13.11
C VAL A 44 6.73 15.54 11.84
N LEU A 45 6.91 14.26 11.50
CA LEU A 45 7.57 13.83 10.25
C LEU A 45 6.81 14.31 9.00
N PHE A 46 5.49 14.16 8.96
CA PHE A 46 4.67 14.69 7.86
C PHE A 46 4.78 16.21 7.76
N ALA A 47 4.72 16.93 8.87
CA ALA A 47 4.84 18.37 8.89
C ALA A 47 6.23 18.85 8.42
N LEU A 48 7.31 18.12 8.77
CA LEU A 48 8.66 18.39 8.27
C LEU A 48 8.75 18.18 6.77
N ASN A 49 8.18 17.08 6.26
CA ASN A 49 8.11 16.79 4.84
C ASN A 49 7.39 17.91 4.07
N ASP A 50 6.24 18.35 4.58
CA ASP A 50 5.44 19.42 3.95
C ASP A 50 6.13 20.79 4.02
N SER A 51 6.98 21.02 5.03
CA SER A 51 7.68 22.31 5.23
C SER A 51 8.97 22.44 4.41
N CYS A 52 9.53 21.33 3.94
CA CYS A 52 10.85 21.32 3.29
C CYS A 52 10.75 20.80 1.84
N PRO A 53 10.75 21.68 0.82
CA PRO A 53 10.69 21.25 -0.57
C PRO A 53 11.98 20.55 -1.06
N GLU A 54 13.14 20.89 -0.49
CA GLU A 54 14.42 20.30 -0.87
C GLU A 54 14.82 19.20 0.12
N GLN A 55 14.82 17.96 -0.34
CA GLN A 55 15.05 16.80 0.53
C GLN A 55 16.11 15.88 -0.06
N SER A 56 17.01 15.38 0.78
CA SER A 56 18.00 14.41 0.35
C SER A 56 17.40 13.01 0.15
N PRO A 57 18.02 12.12 -0.65
CA PRO A 57 17.53 10.76 -0.83
C PRO A 57 17.42 9.97 0.49
N GLU A 58 18.32 10.23 1.43
CA GLU A 58 18.31 9.61 2.76
C GLU A 58 17.06 10.00 3.56
N TRP A 59 16.50 11.19 3.33
CA TRP A 59 15.25 11.61 3.95
C TRP A 59 14.09 10.74 3.47
N SER A 60 14.03 10.46 2.16
CA SER A 60 12.97 9.62 1.59
C SER A 60 12.96 8.23 2.23
N THR A 61 14.14 7.60 2.33
CA THR A 61 14.28 6.30 3.01
C THR A 61 13.93 6.41 4.49
N TYR A 62 14.43 7.42 5.20
CA TYR A 62 14.13 7.57 6.63
C TYR A 62 12.64 7.77 6.89
N PHE A 63 11.98 8.62 6.09
CA PHE A 63 10.55 8.91 6.20
C PHE A 63 9.71 7.63 5.99
N VAL A 64 9.93 6.93 4.87
CA VAL A 64 9.17 5.72 4.52
C VAL A 64 9.40 4.61 5.53
N GLU A 65 10.64 4.28 5.85
CA GLU A 65 10.96 3.17 6.76
C GLU A 65 10.48 3.45 8.20
N SER A 66 10.66 4.68 8.71
CA SER A 66 10.28 4.99 10.10
C SER A 66 8.77 5.02 10.28
N LEU A 67 8.03 5.56 9.31
CA LEU A 67 6.56 5.59 9.39
C LEU A 67 5.94 4.22 9.12
N ALA A 68 6.52 3.41 8.21
CA ALA A 68 6.07 2.04 8.01
C ALA A 68 6.33 1.19 9.26
N ALA A 69 7.49 1.33 9.91
CA ALA A 69 7.78 0.66 11.18
C ALA A 69 6.78 1.06 12.28
N TYR A 70 6.48 2.35 12.41
CA TYR A 70 5.47 2.84 13.34
C TYR A 70 4.08 2.20 13.11
N LEU A 71 3.62 2.21 11.84
CA LEU A 71 2.31 1.69 11.45
C LEU A 71 2.20 0.17 11.61
N VAL A 72 3.24 -0.56 11.25
CA VAL A 72 3.20 -2.03 11.16
C VAL A 72 3.71 -2.69 12.42
N CYS A 73 4.80 -2.22 13.02
CA CYS A 73 5.51 -2.90 14.09
C CYS A 73 5.24 -2.32 15.48
N ASP A 74 5.22 -0.99 15.61
CA ASP A 74 5.26 -0.33 16.93
C ASP A 74 3.87 0.02 17.48
N THR A 75 2.82 -0.27 16.72
CA THR A 75 1.43 -0.08 17.13
C THR A 75 0.69 -1.41 17.14
N ASP A 76 -0.19 -1.62 18.13
CA ASP A 76 -1.06 -2.78 18.18
C ASP A 76 -2.18 -2.68 17.11
N PRO A 77 -2.52 -3.74 16.36
CA PRO A 77 -1.91 -5.07 16.37
C PRO A 77 -0.56 -5.11 15.63
N MET A 78 0.44 -5.78 16.21
CA MET A 78 1.77 -5.89 15.61
C MET A 78 1.75 -6.67 14.28
N ARG A 79 2.61 -6.25 13.35
CA ARG A 79 2.81 -6.78 11.99
C ARG A 79 1.61 -6.65 11.05
N ARG A 80 0.52 -6.01 11.49
CA ARG A 80 -0.71 -5.88 10.72
C ARG A 80 -1.18 -4.44 10.67
N ILE A 81 -1.76 -4.09 9.54
CA ILE A 81 -2.57 -2.88 9.43
C ILE A 81 -4.02 -3.32 9.63
N ASP A 82 -4.71 -2.71 10.58
CA ASP A 82 -6.15 -2.88 10.79
C ASP A 82 -6.91 -1.67 10.19
N ASP A 83 -8.24 -1.70 10.26
CA ASP A 83 -9.07 -0.61 9.72
C ASP A 83 -8.82 0.74 10.42
N ALA A 84 -8.44 0.73 11.70
CA ALA A 84 -8.14 1.96 12.44
C ALA A 84 -6.86 2.62 11.93
N LYS A 85 -5.77 1.85 11.80
CA LYS A 85 -4.50 2.29 11.23
C LYS A 85 -4.65 2.72 9.78
N ALA A 86 -5.36 1.92 8.97
CA ALA A 86 -5.65 2.25 7.57
C ALA A 86 -6.41 3.57 7.45
N GLY A 87 -7.49 3.73 8.22
CA GLY A 87 -8.27 4.96 8.22
C GLY A 87 -7.46 6.19 8.68
N TRP A 88 -6.58 6.03 9.67
CA TRP A 88 -5.66 7.10 10.07
C TRP A 88 -4.67 7.46 8.96
N LEU A 89 -4.04 6.46 8.34
CA LEU A 89 -3.08 6.67 7.26
C LEU A 89 -3.73 7.40 6.09
N MET A 90 -4.88 6.90 5.62
CA MET A 90 -5.64 7.48 4.50
C MET A 90 -5.98 8.95 4.73
N ARG A 91 -6.46 9.32 5.93
CA ARG A 91 -6.77 10.72 6.27
C ARG A 91 -5.54 11.61 6.38
N THR A 92 -4.38 11.02 6.68
CA THR A 92 -3.14 11.78 6.90
C THR A 92 -2.47 12.10 5.57
N ILE A 93 -2.46 11.16 4.63
CA ILE A 93 -1.73 11.31 3.36
C ILE A 93 -2.57 11.82 2.19
N ALA A 94 -3.89 11.92 2.34
CA ALA A 94 -4.80 12.22 1.24
C ALA A 94 -5.75 13.39 1.54
N VAL A 95 -6.07 14.12 0.48
CA VAL A 95 -7.11 15.16 0.46
C VAL A 95 -8.09 14.81 -0.64
N ASP A 96 -9.39 14.79 -0.31
CA ASP A 96 -10.45 14.35 -1.24
C ASP A 96 -10.18 12.98 -1.90
N GLY A 97 -9.58 12.07 -1.13
CA GLY A 97 -9.24 10.71 -1.57
C GLY A 97 -7.96 10.60 -2.41
N ALA A 98 -7.33 11.71 -2.80
CA ALA A 98 -6.10 11.71 -3.58
C ALA A 98 -4.87 11.86 -2.68
N VAL A 99 -3.89 10.95 -2.81
CA VAL A 99 -2.60 11.04 -2.08
C VAL A 99 -1.84 12.29 -2.54
N ARG A 100 -1.29 13.07 -1.60
CA ARG A 100 -0.78 14.42 -1.90
C ARG A 100 0.59 14.40 -2.60
N SER A 101 1.52 13.55 -2.15
CA SER A 101 2.90 13.53 -2.66
C SER A 101 3.40 12.13 -3.04
N ALA A 102 4.41 12.09 -3.91
CA ALA A 102 5.03 10.83 -4.34
C ALA A 102 5.65 10.04 -3.17
N LEU A 103 6.22 10.75 -2.18
CA LEU A 103 6.82 10.12 -1.01
C LEU A 103 5.77 9.48 -0.10
N GLU A 104 4.62 10.12 0.08
CA GLU A 104 3.50 9.54 0.82
C GLU A 104 2.85 8.36 0.09
N LEU A 105 2.83 8.40 -1.24
CA LEU A 105 2.38 7.28 -2.05
C LEU A 105 3.32 6.07 -1.89
N GLU A 106 4.64 6.32 -1.83
CA GLU A 106 5.62 5.27 -1.55
C GLU A 106 5.47 4.73 -0.12
N LEU A 107 5.21 5.60 0.88
CA LEU A 107 4.89 5.17 2.23
C LEU A 107 3.67 4.23 2.26
N LEU A 108 2.59 4.58 1.56
CA LEU A 108 1.39 3.75 1.47
C LEU A 108 1.72 2.35 0.94
N LEU A 109 2.43 2.28 -0.19
CA LEU A 109 2.80 1.01 -0.81
C LEU A 109 3.75 0.19 0.07
N HIS A 110 4.78 0.82 0.64
CA HIS A 110 5.74 0.13 1.50
C HIS A 110 5.10 -0.40 2.77
N ALA A 111 4.22 0.38 3.42
CA ALA A 111 3.50 -0.07 4.60
C ALA A 111 2.62 -1.30 4.30
N MET A 112 1.97 -1.34 3.14
CA MET A 112 1.21 -2.51 2.68
C MET A 112 2.12 -3.71 2.36
N GLU A 113 3.30 -3.48 1.80
CA GLU A 113 4.26 -4.54 1.44
C GLU A 113 4.93 -5.18 2.66
N VAL A 114 5.13 -4.42 3.74
CA VAL A 114 5.75 -4.90 4.98
C VAL A 114 4.72 -5.54 5.93
N ALA A 115 3.46 -5.12 5.87
CA ALA A 115 2.39 -5.69 6.68
C ALA A 115 2.07 -7.15 6.28
N SER A 116 1.86 -8.01 7.27
CA SER A 116 1.42 -9.39 7.01
C SER A 116 -0.05 -9.49 6.62
N GLU A 117 -0.85 -8.48 6.98
CA GLU A 117 -2.26 -8.38 6.63
C GLU A 117 -2.64 -6.91 6.50
N VAL A 118 -3.46 -6.61 5.50
CA VAL A 118 -3.93 -5.28 5.12
C VAL A 118 -5.44 -5.37 4.92
N PRO A 119 -6.24 -4.40 5.39
CA PRO A 119 -7.67 -4.41 5.16
C PRO A 119 -7.98 -4.10 3.69
N GLU A 120 -9.05 -4.71 3.16
CA GLU A 120 -9.51 -4.49 1.79
C GLU A 120 -9.85 -3.02 1.49
N SER A 121 -10.15 -2.23 2.52
CA SER A 121 -10.37 -0.78 2.43
C SER A 121 -9.10 -0.03 2.02
N LEU A 122 -7.92 -0.44 2.50
CA LEU A 122 -6.66 0.22 2.20
C LEU A 122 -6.15 -0.17 0.81
N SER A 123 -6.31 -1.43 0.40
CA SER A 123 -5.98 -1.87 -0.95
C SER A 123 -6.90 -1.23 -1.99
N ALA A 124 -8.21 -1.18 -1.73
CA ALA A 124 -9.16 -0.47 -2.58
C ALA A 124 -8.81 1.02 -2.71
N PHE A 125 -8.45 1.69 -1.61
CA PHE A 125 -7.99 3.09 -1.63
C PHE A 125 -6.73 3.30 -2.48
N ALA A 126 -5.76 2.38 -2.39
CA ALA A 126 -4.55 2.44 -3.21
C ALA A 126 -4.88 2.23 -4.69
N LEU A 127 -5.73 1.25 -5.04
CA LEU A 127 -6.22 1.07 -6.42
C LEU A 127 -6.96 2.31 -6.93
N ASP A 128 -7.74 2.98 -6.07
CA ASP A 128 -8.49 4.18 -6.40
C ASP A 128 -7.59 5.34 -6.89
N GLN A 129 -6.30 5.35 -6.50
CA GLN A 129 -5.35 6.34 -7.01
C GLN A 129 -5.14 6.23 -8.53
N VAL A 130 -5.25 5.03 -9.09
CA VAL A 130 -5.23 4.82 -10.55
C VAL A 130 -6.52 5.35 -11.18
N ARG A 131 -7.68 5.08 -10.57
CA ARG A 131 -8.98 5.60 -11.03
C ARG A 131 -8.97 7.13 -11.06
N LEU A 132 -8.52 7.76 -9.98
CA LEU A 132 -8.41 9.22 -9.86
C LEU A 132 -7.41 9.84 -10.86
N ALA A 133 -6.45 9.09 -11.39
CA ALA A 133 -5.52 9.59 -12.39
C ALA A 133 -6.03 9.51 -13.83
N LEU A 134 -7.10 8.75 -14.06
CA LEU A 134 -7.73 8.56 -15.37
C LEU A 134 -9.03 9.37 -15.53
N ASP A 135 -9.65 9.77 -14.42
CA ASP A 135 -10.85 10.61 -14.40
C ASP A 135 -10.60 11.98 -15.07
N PRO A 136 -11.59 12.63 -15.72
CA PRO A 136 -11.39 13.97 -16.31
C PRO A 136 -10.92 15.03 -15.30
N GLY A 137 -11.23 14.84 -14.01
CA GLY A 137 -10.73 15.63 -12.89
C GLY A 137 -9.41 15.12 -12.31
N ALA A 138 -8.50 14.63 -13.16
CA ALA A 138 -7.32 13.88 -12.75
C ALA A 138 -6.47 14.62 -11.71
N ARG A 139 -6.11 13.92 -10.63
CA ARG A 139 -5.46 14.52 -9.46
C ARG A 139 -4.62 13.53 -8.65
N GLY A 140 -3.85 14.07 -7.71
CA GLY A 140 -3.04 13.29 -6.78
C GLY A 140 -1.65 12.95 -7.29
N ALA A 141 -0.83 12.41 -6.39
CA ALA A 141 0.56 12.06 -6.63
C ALA A 141 0.72 11.02 -7.74
N TYR A 142 -0.19 10.03 -7.79
CA TYR A 142 -0.14 9.00 -8.82
C TYR A 142 -0.33 9.60 -10.21
N HIS A 143 -1.32 10.49 -10.39
CA HIS A 143 -1.52 11.22 -11.64
C HIS A 143 -0.28 12.02 -12.06
N ALA A 144 0.32 12.75 -11.12
CA ALA A 144 1.50 13.57 -11.39
C ALA A 144 2.73 12.76 -11.84
N ALA A 145 2.87 11.52 -11.36
CA ALA A 145 3.97 10.62 -11.73
C ALA A 145 3.67 9.79 -12.99
N ARG A 146 2.40 9.63 -13.36
CA ARG A 146 1.95 8.74 -14.43
C ARG A 146 2.29 9.30 -15.82
N PRO A 147 2.96 8.53 -16.69
CA PRO A 147 3.14 8.92 -18.09
C PRO A 147 1.80 9.08 -18.82
N ALA A 148 1.68 10.11 -19.67
CA ALA A 148 0.47 10.34 -20.46
C ALA A 148 0.16 9.15 -21.37
N SER A 149 -1.06 8.60 -21.26
CA SER A 149 -1.52 7.46 -22.04
C SER A 149 -3.04 7.43 -22.11
N ALA A 150 -3.58 6.93 -23.23
CA ALA A 150 -5.01 6.77 -23.48
C ALA A 150 -5.67 5.60 -22.72
N GLY A 151 -4.89 4.73 -22.09
CA GLY A 151 -5.38 3.59 -21.30
C GLY A 151 -4.33 3.08 -20.31
N ILE A 152 -4.64 1.97 -19.63
CA ILE A 152 -3.76 1.29 -18.68
C ILE A 152 -2.48 0.78 -19.36
N THR A 153 -1.34 1.10 -18.78
CA THR A 153 0.00 0.80 -19.29
C THR A 153 0.76 -0.18 -18.39
N ALA A 154 1.95 -0.59 -18.81
CA ALA A 154 2.87 -1.36 -17.97
C ALA A 154 3.31 -0.59 -16.70
N PHE A 155 3.34 0.74 -16.75
CA PHE A 155 3.58 1.57 -15.57
C PHE A 155 2.46 1.37 -14.54
N ASP A 156 1.21 1.41 -14.99
CA ASP A 156 0.05 1.20 -14.12
C ASP A 156 0.00 -0.20 -13.54
N LEU A 157 0.27 -1.21 -14.36
CA LEU A 157 0.36 -2.60 -13.90
C LEU A 157 1.41 -2.78 -12.81
N THR A 158 2.55 -2.10 -12.92
CA THR A 158 3.61 -2.18 -11.89
C THR A 158 3.11 -1.67 -10.54
N TYR A 159 2.37 -0.56 -10.53
CA TYR A 159 1.74 -0.03 -9.32
C TYR A 159 0.67 -0.99 -8.78
N ILE A 160 -0.25 -1.43 -9.64
CA ILE A 160 -1.38 -2.29 -9.26
C ILE A 160 -0.89 -3.62 -8.68
N TRP A 161 0.17 -4.21 -9.22
CA TRP A 161 0.74 -5.44 -8.68
C TRP A 161 1.43 -5.27 -7.32
N ARG A 162 1.96 -4.08 -7.00
CA ARG A 162 2.43 -3.79 -5.63
C ARG A 162 1.25 -3.79 -4.65
N VAL A 163 0.16 -3.13 -5.02
CA VAL A 163 -1.08 -3.05 -4.23
C VAL A 163 -1.69 -4.44 -4.00
N LEU A 164 -1.78 -5.25 -5.05
CA LEU A 164 -2.42 -6.57 -5.01
C LEU A 164 -1.51 -7.70 -4.53
N ARG A 165 -0.30 -7.40 -4.04
CA ARG A 165 0.66 -8.43 -3.61
C ARG A 165 0.07 -9.35 -2.53
N GLY A 166 -0.66 -8.78 -1.56
CA GLY A 166 -1.32 -9.54 -0.49
C GLY A 166 -2.49 -10.41 -0.96
N ALA A 167 -3.09 -10.08 -2.11
CA ALA A 167 -4.22 -10.83 -2.69
C ALA A 167 -3.78 -12.06 -3.50
N MET A 168 -2.47 -12.26 -3.69
CA MET A 168 -1.93 -13.40 -4.45
C MET A 168 -1.79 -14.64 -3.56
N GLU A 169 -2.66 -15.63 -3.74
CA GLU A 169 -2.59 -16.92 -3.06
C GLU A 169 -2.26 -18.05 -4.04
N ARG A 170 -1.08 -18.69 -3.87
CA ARG A 170 -0.63 -19.85 -4.68
C ARG A 170 -0.78 -19.66 -6.20
N GLY A 171 -0.47 -18.45 -6.68
CA GLY A 171 -0.57 -18.10 -8.10
C GLY A 171 -1.97 -17.75 -8.59
N ARG A 172 -2.95 -17.59 -7.68
CA ARG A 172 -4.29 -17.10 -7.98
C ARG A 172 -4.50 -15.74 -7.33
N LEU A 173 -5.14 -14.84 -8.06
CA LEU A 173 -5.54 -13.55 -7.53
C LEU A 173 -6.90 -13.69 -6.83
N LEU A 174 -6.92 -13.55 -5.51
CA LEU A 174 -8.13 -13.62 -4.68
C LEU A 174 -8.52 -12.21 -4.24
N LEU A 175 -9.43 -11.60 -4.99
CA LEU A 175 -9.90 -10.25 -4.71
C LEU A 175 -11.13 -10.27 -3.81
N SER A 176 -11.17 -9.31 -2.90
CA SER A 176 -12.40 -8.89 -2.24
C SER A 176 -13.39 -8.28 -3.24
N PRO A 177 -14.69 -8.21 -2.90
CA PRO A 177 -15.69 -7.52 -3.71
C PRO A 177 -15.34 -6.05 -3.97
N VAL A 178 -14.75 -5.35 -3.00
CA VAL A 178 -14.42 -3.92 -3.13
C VAL A 178 -13.21 -3.71 -4.05
N GLU A 179 -12.17 -4.53 -3.97
CA GLU A 179 -11.03 -4.46 -4.90
C GLU A 179 -11.47 -4.77 -6.33
N ALA A 180 -12.28 -5.82 -6.52
CA ALA A 180 -12.82 -6.19 -7.82
C ALA A 180 -13.70 -5.08 -8.42
N LEU A 181 -14.47 -4.37 -7.59
CA LEU A 181 -15.27 -3.22 -8.02
C LEU A 181 -14.38 -2.10 -8.55
N VAL A 182 -13.36 -1.68 -7.77
CA VAL A 182 -12.46 -0.59 -8.17
C VAL A 182 -11.70 -0.93 -9.45
N LEU A 183 -11.23 -2.17 -9.63
CA LEU A 183 -10.57 -2.60 -10.87
C LEU A 183 -11.49 -2.53 -12.09
N ARG A 184 -12.78 -2.87 -11.93
CA ARG A 184 -13.77 -2.75 -13.02
C ARG A 184 -14.07 -1.29 -13.35
N GLU A 185 -14.18 -0.43 -12.34
CA GLU A 185 -14.32 1.01 -12.57
C GLU A 185 -13.13 1.59 -13.33
N ILE A 186 -11.91 1.17 -12.99
CA ILE A 186 -10.69 1.55 -13.74
C ILE A 186 -10.75 1.06 -15.20
N ASP A 187 -11.22 -0.17 -15.43
CA ASP A 187 -11.36 -0.76 -16.76
C ASP A 187 -12.33 0.06 -17.64
N GLU A 188 -13.45 0.49 -17.06
CA GLU A 188 -14.51 1.22 -17.76
C GLU A 188 -14.16 2.69 -18.10
N LEU A 189 -13.15 3.28 -17.46
CA LEU A 189 -12.77 4.69 -17.68
C LEU A 189 -12.12 4.95 -19.04
N THR A 190 -11.53 3.94 -19.68
CA THR A 190 -10.81 4.11 -20.96
C THR A 190 -11.17 3.00 -21.94
N ASP A 191 -10.96 3.22 -23.24
CA ASP A 191 -11.23 2.18 -24.26
C ASP A 191 -10.41 0.91 -23.98
N ALA A 192 -11.09 -0.24 -23.89
CA ALA A 192 -10.47 -1.54 -23.69
C ALA A 192 -9.35 -1.87 -24.68
N ARG A 193 -9.39 -1.31 -25.90
CA ARG A 193 -8.32 -1.49 -26.91
C ARG A 193 -7.04 -0.73 -26.58
N ALA A 194 -7.13 0.33 -25.77
CA ALA A 194 -5.99 1.12 -25.32
C ALA A 194 -5.27 0.48 -24.13
N HIS A 195 -5.87 -0.51 -23.47
CA HIS A 195 -5.27 -1.21 -22.34
C HIS A 195 -4.15 -2.17 -22.75
N HIS A 196 -3.13 -2.23 -21.91
CA HIS A 196 -2.08 -3.23 -22.00
C HIS A 196 -2.67 -4.67 -21.99
N PRO A 197 -2.16 -5.62 -22.80
CA PRO A 197 -2.68 -6.99 -22.84
C PRO A 197 -2.79 -7.68 -21.47
N ALA A 198 -1.76 -7.55 -20.63
CA ALA A 198 -1.78 -8.13 -19.27
C ALA A 198 -2.86 -7.52 -18.34
N TRP A 199 -3.31 -6.29 -18.59
CA TRP A 199 -4.47 -5.73 -17.86
C TRP A 199 -5.76 -6.44 -18.26
N ARG A 200 -5.98 -6.63 -19.56
CA ARG A 200 -7.15 -7.35 -20.07
C ARG A 200 -7.19 -8.79 -19.58
N GLU A 201 -6.05 -9.46 -19.52
CA GLU A 201 -5.91 -10.80 -18.94
C GLU A 201 -6.24 -10.81 -17.45
N MET A 202 -5.74 -9.82 -16.69
CA MET A 202 -6.07 -9.67 -15.26
C MET A 202 -7.58 -9.50 -15.07
N ILE A 203 -8.22 -8.54 -15.76
CA ILE A 203 -9.67 -8.28 -15.65
C ILE A 203 -10.50 -9.50 -16.04
N ALA A 204 -10.14 -10.22 -17.10
CA ALA A 204 -10.80 -11.46 -17.48
C ALA A 204 -10.65 -12.56 -16.42
N ALA A 205 -9.55 -12.55 -15.67
CA ALA A 205 -9.28 -13.48 -14.57
C ALA A 205 -9.86 -13.05 -13.22
N VAL A 206 -10.45 -11.85 -13.10
CA VAL A 206 -11.13 -11.39 -11.88
C VAL A 206 -12.37 -12.26 -11.65
N ALA A 207 -12.18 -13.35 -10.93
CA ALA A 207 -13.24 -14.12 -10.30
C ALA A 207 -13.46 -13.56 -8.89
N THR A 208 -14.68 -13.11 -8.58
CA THR A 208 -15.01 -12.66 -7.23
C THR A 208 -14.96 -13.85 -6.28
N TYR A 209 -14.08 -13.81 -5.27
CA TYR A 209 -14.05 -14.83 -4.23
C TYR A 209 -15.02 -14.42 -3.11
N GLU A 210 -16.10 -15.17 -2.91
CA GLU A 210 -16.86 -15.09 -1.66
C GLU A 210 -16.07 -15.84 -0.58
N ARG A 211 -15.44 -15.12 0.36
CA ARG A 211 -14.68 -15.73 1.47
C ARG A 211 -15.65 -16.44 2.43
N PRO A 212 -15.70 -17.77 2.51
CA PRO A 212 -16.48 -18.44 3.53
C PRO A 212 -15.78 -18.21 4.87
N LYS A 213 -16.49 -17.74 5.89
CA LYS A 213 -15.98 -17.72 7.28
C LYS A 213 -15.49 -19.12 7.62
N GLU A 214 -14.29 -19.20 8.17
CA GLU A 214 -13.55 -20.43 8.48
C GLU A 214 -14.45 -21.56 9.01
N VAL A 215 -14.53 -22.64 8.23
CA VAL A 215 -14.80 -23.99 8.77
C VAL A 215 -13.76 -24.93 8.17
N LEU A 216 -12.50 -24.75 8.55
CA LEU A 216 -11.49 -25.80 8.47
C LEU A 216 -11.13 -26.24 9.89
N ARG A 217 -12.10 -26.84 10.56
CA ARG A 217 -11.84 -27.81 11.64
C ARG A 217 -12.53 -29.11 11.28
N SER A 218 -11.74 -30.05 10.79
CA SER A 218 -11.65 -31.46 11.24
C SER A 218 -11.30 -32.37 10.06
N GLY A 219 -10.10 -32.92 10.05
CA GLY A 219 -9.73 -34.04 9.19
C GLY A 219 -8.27 -34.43 9.41
N PRO A 220 -7.96 -35.69 9.78
CA PRO A 220 -6.60 -36.18 9.94
C PRO A 220 -5.95 -36.27 8.56
N TRP A 221 -5.30 -35.16 8.20
CA TRP A 221 -4.30 -34.94 7.17
C TRP A 221 -3.86 -36.19 6.37
N LEU A 222 -4.41 -36.32 5.16
CA LEU A 222 -3.76 -36.92 3.98
C LEU A 222 -3.33 -38.40 4.10
N VAL A 223 -4.20 -39.33 3.67
CA VAL A 223 -3.74 -40.64 3.15
C VAL A 223 -3.62 -40.50 1.63
N THR A 224 -2.39 -40.30 1.14
CA THR A 224 -2.11 -40.36 -0.30
C THR A 224 -2.29 -41.80 -0.76
N ASP A 225 -3.12 -42.03 -1.78
CA ASP A 225 -3.41 -43.35 -2.35
C ASP A 225 -2.20 -43.90 -3.12
N ALA A 226 -1.15 -44.28 -2.38
CA ALA A 226 -0.08 -45.15 -2.83
C ALA A 226 -0.33 -46.59 -2.31
N GLY A 227 -1.61 -47.01 -2.34
CA GLY A 227 -2.08 -48.29 -1.80
C GLY A 227 -3.00 -49.09 -2.72
N HIS A 228 -3.25 -48.64 -3.96
CA HIS A 228 -4.09 -49.37 -4.93
C HIS A 228 -3.29 -50.04 -6.06
N ARG A 229 -2.18 -50.72 -5.73
CA ARG A 229 -1.64 -51.83 -6.53
C ARG A 229 -0.93 -52.83 -5.63
N LEU A 230 -1.69 -53.77 -5.05
CA LEU A 230 -1.24 -55.11 -4.66
C LEU A 230 -2.40 -55.79 -3.91
N THR A 231 -3.41 -56.29 -4.63
CA THR A 231 -4.27 -57.45 -4.27
C THR A 231 -5.52 -57.55 -5.16
N ARG A 232 -5.38 -57.65 -6.48
CA ARG A 232 -6.48 -58.15 -7.34
C ARG A 232 -6.12 -58.62 -8.75
N GLU A 233 -4.93 -59.19 -8.95
CA GLU A 233 -4.59 -59.79 -10.26
C GLU A 233 -3.65 -61.02 -10.18
N VAL A 234 -3.81 -61.89 -9.16
CA VAL A 234 -3.30 -63.28 -9.19
C VAL A 234 -4.32 -64.26 -8.56
N ALA A 235 -5.61 -64.03 -8.78
CA ALA A 235 -6.63 -65.03 -8.50
C ALA A 235 -7.74 -64.98 -9.57
N ALA A 236 -7.31 -65.11 -10.82
CA ALA A 236 -8.07 -65.66 -11.95
C ALA A 236 -7.06 -66.03 -13.05
#